data_AF-A0AAE8SXZ6-F1
#
_entry.id   AF-A0AAE8SXZ6-F1
#
_cell.length_a   1.000
_cell.length_b   1.000
_cell.length_c   1.000
_cell.angle_alpha   90.00
_cell.angle_beta   90.00
_cell.angle_gamma   90.00
#
_symmetry.space_group_name_H-M   'P 1'
#
loop_
_entity.id
_entity.type
_entity.pdbx_description
1 polymer ?
#
loop_
_entity_poly.entity_id
_entity_poly.type
_entity_poly.pdbx_seq_one_letter_code
_entity_poly.pdbx_strand_id
1 'polypeptide(L)'
;MAPTDFDNKAADIITYVGVPLAVLGLVPILYNFLATLITLYKVKRKLRLNHVATTTTRSDIVNRVIEVEFPRYAVTPKRCIAPASRKLSARQSRIDGGSWTIFEWEKQEVGGKIQRIQYPTQIRQPQVEVDFAELVAYLHSLGAIPDEQGWKRLRSSGLWMPKGLSLMNSPDGSQKALVIASLDDSDGNLSLAATPNWSPNWIPKGSSFQPPNVVRLVPRTAGGPVITAGEVIVASECSQETADSKSPEELRKKKPDSREVPLDSPQKKSDGDDSKAAIVCEISTGGLSNAHWQASNSPTSTASHHVLDIEHLRTRDESLDGSWFASAATAYRTTSKTILWGYTIPDEILSFAKRATVPCGVLVLLGIADDSETPDWATRYDAQDAEGEHFFDRIAERRLAARAEASMSPNQRRAAAMHEQVRLEDQSRATRTHEALQSPRWDATRVAEHALRWLKPHDHRGRPVSLEDTAGSILHSMVLDREFSSSICAMLDLWKAWVDKEGMKGSDLAYLQEAPEVFAQASLLVTLVKDSVTGSQQMLVDLQACVRTWKTVRLG
;
A
#
# COMPACT_ATOMS: atom_id res chain seq x y z
N MET A 1 106.78 -6.62 22.84
CA MET A 1 105.47 -7.21 22.53
C MET A 1 104.52 -6.80 23.65
N ALA A 2 103.70 -5.77 23.42
CA ALA A 2 102.72 -5.26 24.38
C ALA A 2 101.60 -4.52 23.61
N PRO A 3 100.56 -5.22 23.14
CA PRO A 3 99.39 -4.61 22.52
C PRO A 3 98.31 -4.38 23.58
N THR A 4 98.24 -3.16 24.13
CA THR A 4 97.21 -2.80 25.14
C THR A 4 96.68 -1.37 25.01
N ASP A 5 97.50 -0.39 24.61
CA ASP A 5 97.10 1.02 24.61
C ASP A 5 96.25 1.47 23.41
N PHE A 6 96.34 0.75 22.28
CA PHE A 6 95.48 1.03 21.12
C PHE A 6 94.09 0.39 21.26
N ASP A 7 93.99 -0.79 21.87
CA ASP A 7 92.70 -1.47 22.10
C ASP A 7 91.82 -0.69 23.08
N ASN A 8 92.40 -0.11 24.14
CA ASN A 8 91.67 0.74 25.08
C ASN A 8 91.08 1.99 24.40
N LYS A 9 91.85 2.66 23.52
CA LYS A 9 91.36 3.84 22.77
C LYS A 9 90.30 3.47 21.73
N ALA A 10 90.41 2.30 21.10
CA ALA A 10 89.38 1.79 20.21
C ALA A 10 88.08 1.49 20.98
N ALA A 11 88.18 0.85 22.15
CA ALA A 11 87.04 0.59 23.03
C ALA A 11 86.36 1.89 23.49
N ASP A 12 87.12 2.92 23.89
CA ASP A 12 86.58 4.22 24.25
C ASP A 12 85.83 4.88 23.08
N ILE A 13 86.39 4.90 21.87
CA ILE A 13 85.72 5.50 20.69
C ILE A 13 84.42 4.75 20.35
N ILE A 14 84.42 3.42 20.41
CA ILE A 14 83.20 2.61 20.21
C ILE A 14 82.15 2.92 21.28
N THR A 15 82.57 3.13 22.53
CA THR A 15 81.65 3.38 23.66
C THR A 15 81.10 4.81 23.66
N TYR A 16 81.93 5.82 23.42
CA TYR A 16 81.54 7.23 23.48
C TYR A 16 80.97 7.80 22.18
N VAL A 17 81.34 7.26 21.01
CA VAL A 17 80.82 7.71 19.70
C VAL A 17 79.91 6.64 19.09
N GLY A 18 80.32 5.38 19.09
CA GLY A 18 79.56 4.28 18.48
C GLY A 18 78.19 4.05 19.12
N VAL A 19 78.11 4.02 20.46
CA VAL A 19 76.84 3.80 21.17
C VAL A 19 75.83 4.94 20.94
N PRO A 20 76.17 6.24 21.07
CA PRO A 20 75.23 7.32 20.73
C PRO A 20 74.80 7.34 19.26
N LEU A 21 75.69 7.00 18.32
CA LEU A 21 75.34 6.92 16.90
C LEU A 21 74.37 5.76 16.62
N ALA A 22 74.57 4.60 17.26
CA ALA A 22 73.64 3.48 17.19
C ALA A 22 72.27 3.81 17.80
N VAL A 23 72.23 4.51 18.94
CA VAL A 23 70.97 4.99 19.54
C VAL A 23 70.27 6.00 18.62
N LEU A 24 71.00 6.94 18.01
CA LEU A 24 70.45 7.86 16.99
C LEU A 24 69.86 7.11 15.78
N GLY A 25 70.50 6.03 15.33
CA GLY A 25 69.96 5.14 14.29
C GLY A 25 68.67 4.40 14.69
N LEU A 26 68.46 4.17 15.99
CA LEU A 26 67.24 3.55 16.53
C LEU A 26 66.09 4.54 16.76
N VAL A 27 66.36 5.85 16.90
CA VAL A 27 65.32 6.87 17.15
C VAL A 27 64.18 6.86 16.10
N PRO A 28 64.43 6.78 14.78
CA PRO A 28 63.36 6.69 13.78
C PRO A 28 62.49 5.44 13.91
N ILE A 29 63.10 4.30 14.27
CA ILE A 29 62.41 3.03 14.48
C ILE A 29 61.53 3.12 15.73
N LEU A 30 62.07 3.66 16.82
CA LEU A 30 61.34 3.91 18.06
C LEU A 30 60.17 4.88 17.85
N TYR A 31 60.37 5.94 17.05
CA TYR A 31 59.32 6.89 16.69
C TYR A 31 58.18 6.21 15.89
N ASN A 32 58.51 5.42 14.87
CA ASN A 32 57.52 4.68 14.09
C ASN A 32 56.76 3.65 14.95
N PHE A 33 57.45 2.97 15.86
CA PHE A 33 56.83 2.07 16.85
C PHE A 33 55.86 2.82 17.78
N LEU A 34 56.26 3.95 18.36
CA LEU A 34 55.37 4.74 19.22
C LEU A 34 54.18 5.31 18.44
N ALA A 35 54.41 5.79 17.22
CA ALA A 35 53.38 6.35 16.35
C ALA A 35 52.35 5.29 15.92
N THR A 36 52.79 4.08 15.57
CA THR A 36 51.88 2.96 15.25
C THR A 36 51.09 2.52 16.47
N LEU A 37 51.71 2.40 17.64
CA LEU A 37 51.04 2.02 18.88
C LEU A 37 49.98 3.05 19.32
N ILE A 38 50.29 4.35 19.26
CA ILE A 38 49.33 5.44 19.52
C ILE A 38 48.17 5.40 18.52
N THR A 39 48.45 5.12 17.25
CA THR A 39 47.43 5.01 16.20
C THR A 39 46.53 3.80 16.44
N LEU A 40 47.11 2.64 16.80
CA LEU A 40 46.38 1.41 17.12
C LEU A 40 45.50 1.57 18.37
N TYR A 41 45.99 2.25 19.41
CA TYR A 41 45.20 2.58 20.58
C TYR A 41 44.00 3.48 20.22
N LYS A 42 44.22 4.53 19.39
CA LYS A 42 43.15 5.41 18.91
C LYS A 42 42.11 4.65 18.06
N VAL A 43 42.55 3.76 17.18
CA VAL A 43 41.68 2.88 16.37
C VAL A 43 40.86 1.94 17.28
N LYS A 44 41.51 1.16 18.16
CA LYS A 44 40.84 0.26 19.12
C LYS A 44 39.91 1.00 20.10
N ARG A 45 40.20 2.25 20.45
CA ARG A 45 39.29 3.10 21.24
C ARG A 45 38.07 3.53 20.43
N LYS A 46 38.25 4.02 19.20
CA LYS A 46 37.13 4.39 18.32
C LYS A 46 36.21 3.21 18.01
N LEU A 47 36.77 2.03 17.72
CA LEU A 47 35.98 0.82 17.44
C LEU A 47 35.13 0.39 18.65
N ARG A 48 35.72 0.35 19.85
CA ARG A 48 34.98 0.02 21.08
C ARG A 48 33.88 1.03 21.41
N LEU A 49 34.14 2.33 21.26
CA LEU A 49 33.15 3.39 21.51
C LEU A 49 31.93 3.31 20.57
N ASN A 50 32.10 2.78 19.36
CA ASN A 50 31.05 2.66 18.36
C ASN A 50 30.49 1.23 18.25
N HIS A 51 30.75 0.38 19.25
CA HIS A 51 30.23 -1.00 19.35
C HIS A 51 30.48 -1.87 18.11
N VAL A 52 31.59 -1.63 17.39
CA VAL A 52 31.91 -2.33 16.14
C VAL A 52 32.47 -3.71 16.46
N ALA A 53 31.81 -4.77 15.98
CA ALA A 53 32.40 -6.10 15.95
C ALA A 53 33.53 -6.12 14.91
N THR A 54 34.77 -6.32 15.36
CA THR A 54 35.94 -6.47 14.48
C THR A 54 36.63 -7.78 14.78
N THR A 55 36.76 -8.63 13.77
CA THR A 55 37.24 -10.01 13.92
C THR A 55 38.74 -10.06 14.20
N THR A 56 39.53 -9.17 13.58
CA THR A 56 40.97 -9.07 13.83
C THR A 56 41.50 -7.65 13.54
N THR A 57 42.51 -7.22 14.31
CA THR A 57 43.28 -6.01 14.06
C THR A 57 44.77 -6.36 14.01
N ARG A 58 45.41 -6.16 12.86
CA ARG A 58 46.85 -6.39 12.64
C ARG A 58 47.55 -5.03 12.51
N SER A 59 48.77 -4.90 13.02
CA SER A 59 49.54 -3.65 12.93
C SER A 59 50.90 -3.93 12.33
N ASP A 60 51.17 -3.33 11.18
CA ASP A 60 52.49 -3.29 10.56
C ASP A 60 53.25 -2.06 11.09
N ILE A 61 54.24 -2.33 11.91
CA ILE A 61 55.11 -1.32 12.54
C ILE A 61 56.04 -0.67 11.50
N VAL A 62 56.45 -1.42 10.47
CA VAL A 62 57.41 -0.98 9.46
C VAL A 62 56.75 -0.01 8.48
N ASN A 63 55.59 -0.39 7.94
CA ASN A 63 54.86 0.43 6.96
C ASN A 63 53.95 1.49 7.60
N ARG A 64 53.83 1.54 8.93
CA ARG A 64 52.90 2.42 9.66
C ARG A 64 51.44 2.22 9.25
N VAL A 65 51.06 0.98 8.93
CA VAL A 65 49.71 0.59 8.49
C VAL A 65 49.06 -0.31 9.54
N ILE A 66 47.78 -0.08 9.80
CA ILE A 66 46.94 -0.95 10.61
C ILE A 66 45.92 -1.59 9.67
N GLU A 67 45.91 -2.92 9.61
CA GLU A 67 44.91 -3.69 8.89
C GLU A 67 43.78 -4.05 9.86
N VAL A 68 42.57 -3.61 9.58
CA VAL A 68 41.37 -3.95 10.36
C VAL A 68 40.45 -4.80 9.50
N GLU A 69 40.11 -5.98 10.00
CA GLU A 69 39.17 -6.88 9.35
C GLU A 69 37.75 -6.62 9.89
N PHE A 70 36.88 -6.18 8.99
CA PHE A 70 35.47 -5.92 9.27
C PHE A 70 34.59 -6.98 8.60
N PRO A 71 33.62 -7.58 9.31
CA PRO A 71 32.58 -8.38 8.67
C PRO A 71 31.69 -7.49 7.78
N ARG A 72 31.37 -7.98 6.58
CA ARG A 72 30.34 -7.45 5.67
C ARG A 72 29.03 -8.19 5.97
N TYR A 73 27.96 -7.42 6.20
CA TYR A 73 26.63 -7.96 6.47
C TYR A 73 25.67 -7.70 5.31
N ALA A 74 24.79 -8.67 5.04
CA ALA A 74 23.46 -8.39 4.51
C ALA A 74 22.52 -8.14 5.69
N VAL A 75 21.60 -7.19 5.53
CA VAL A 75 20.63 -6.83 6.56
C VAL A 75 19.21 -6.81 6.02
N THR A 76 18.29 -7.35 6.80
CA THR A 76 16.85 -7.33 6.55
C THR A 76 16.14 -6.54 7.67
N PRO A 77 15.16 -5.69 7.35
CA PRO A 77 14.44 -4.94 8.37
C PRO A 77 13.59 -5.88 9.21
N LYS A 78 13.71 -5.79 10.53
CA LYS A 78 12.92 -6.63 11.45
C LYS A 78 11.42 -6.34 11.25
N ARG A 79 10.65 -7.37 10.88
CA ARG A 79 9.19 -7.29 10.67
C ARG A 79 8.44 -7.12 11.99
N CYS A 80 8.45 -5.92 12.54
CA CYS A 80 7.74 -5.58 13.78
C CYS A 80 6.23 -5.40 13.54
N ILE A 81 5.46 -6.42 13.90
CA ILE A 81 3.98 -6.43 13.84
C ILE A 81 3.37 -5.39 14.81
N ALA A 82 4.00 -5.18 15.97
CA ALA A 82 3.55 -4.20 16.97
C ALA A 82 4.19 -2.80 16.74
N PRO A 83 3.41 -1.70 16.82
CA PRO A 83 3.96 -0.35 16.68
C PRO A 83 4.91 0.03 17.83
N ALA A 84 4.71 -0.52 19.03
CA ALA A 84 5.50 -0.22 20.23
C ALA A 84 6.94 -0.76 20.22
N SER A 85 7.28 -1.68 19.31
CA SER A 85 8.65 -2.20 19.15
C SER A 85 9.46 -1.49 18.06
N ARG A 86 8.87 -0.54 17.31
CA ARG A 86 9.62 0.31 16.37
C ARG A 86 10.48 1.32 17.15
N LYS A 87 11.73 0.97 17.39
CA LYS A 87 12.71 1.80 18.10
C LYS A 87 13.98 1.96 17.25
N LEU A 88 14.61 3.12 17.38
CA LEU A 88 15.98 3.32 16.88
C LEU A 88 16.94 2.43 17.67
N SER A 89 18.03 2.02 17.03
CA SER A 89 19.05 1.20 17.69
C SER A 89 19.69 1.99 18.85
N ALA A 90 19.88 1.32 19.99
CA ALA A 90 20.60 1.91 21.12
C ALA A 90 22.13 1.93 20.93
N ARG A 91 22.64 1.36 19.83
CA ARG A 91 24.07 1.17 19.55
C ARG A 91 24.46 1.77 18.20
N GLN A 92 24.15 3.05 18.02
CA GLN A 92 24.48 3.80 16.81
C GLN A 92 25.99 4.06 16.72
N SER A 93 26.55 3.82 15.53
CA SER A 93 27.91 4.19 15.18
C SER A 93 27.96 5.62 14.63
N ARG A 94 29.01 6.35 15.01
CA ARG A 94 29.37 7.68 14.45
C ARG A 94 30.61 7.61 13.55
N ILE A 95 30.92 6.43 13.03
CA ILE A 95 31.99 6.21 12.05
C ILE A 95 31.39 6.31 10.64
N ASP A 96 32.10 6.97 9.71
CA ASP A 96 31.81 6.97 8.28
C ASP A 96 31.44 5.56 7.77
N GLY A 97 30.38 5.43 6.96
CA GLY A 97 29.89 4.14 6.47
C GLY A 97 28.98 3.38 7.46
N GLY A 98 28.72 3.97 8.64
CA GLY A 98 27.94 3.35 9.71
C GLY A 98 26.47 3.75 9.81
N SER A 99 25.91 4.48 8.83
CA SER A 99 24.52 4.98 8.95
C SER A 99 23.47 3.86 9.05
N TRP A 100 23.75 2.68 8.52
CA TRP A 100 22.90 1.51 8.73
C TRP A 100 22.70 1.17 10.22
N THR A 101 23.67 1.45 11.09
CA THR A 101 23.57 1.15 12.54
C THR A 101 22.54 1.99 13.30
N ILE A 102 21.90 2.99 12.66
CA ILE A 102 20.83 3.81 13.23
C ILE A 102 19.59 2.96 13.57
N PHE A 103 19.33 1.91 12.79
CA PHE A 103 18.16 1.04 12.92
C PHE A 103 18.50 -0.35 13.45
N GLU A 104 17.47 -1.08 13.88
CA GLU A 104 17.62 -2.45 14.35
C GLU A 104 17.31 -3.45 13.23
N TRP A 105 18.36 -4.11 12.75
CA TRP A 105 18.30 -5.09 11.67
C TRP A 105 18.44 -6.52 12.16
N GLU A 106 17.87 -7.46 11.41
CA GLU A 106 18.39 -8.82 11.35
C GLU A 106 19.63 -8.82 10.45
N LYS A 107 20.69 -9.55 10.85
CA LYS A 107 22.02 -9.45 10.24
C LYS A 107 22.52 -10.83 9.84
N GLN A 108 22.88 -10.99 8.58
CA GLN A 108 23.55 -12.18 8.04
C GLN A 108 24.97 -11.79 7.62
N GLU A 109 25.98 -12.55 8.07
CA GLU A 109 27.36 -12.33 7.65
C GLU A 109 27.58 -12.92 6.26
N VAL A 110 28.08 -12.11 5.32
CA VAL A 110 28.28 -12.47 3.91
C VAL A 110 29.76 -12.63 3.56
N GLY A 111 30.65 -12.00 4.33
CA GLY A 111 32.10 -12.13 4.17
C GLY A 111 32.87 -11.12 5.00
N GLY A 112 34.15 -10.91 4.70
CA GLY A 112 35.02 -9.95 5.38
C GLY A 112 35.62 -8.92 4.42
N LYS A 113 35.92 -7.71 4.93
CA LYS A 113 36.69 -6.68 4.24
C LYS A 113 37.86 -6.23 5.12
N ILE A 114 39.08 -6.33 4.58
CA ILE A 114 40.29 -5.82 5.23
C ILE A 114 40.48 -4.35 4.82
N GLN A 115 40.45 -3.44 5.78
CA GLN A 115 40.77 -2.02 5.57
C GLN A 115 42.21 -1.73 6.02
N ARG A 116 43.03 -1.15 5.14
CA ARG A 116 44.35 -0.59 5.47
C ARG A 116 44.21 0.85 5.94
N ILE A 117 44.69 1.16 7.14
CA ILE A 117 44.47 2.42 7.83
C ILE A 117 45.83 2.99 8.27
N GLN A 118 46.18 4.18 7.78
CA GLN A 118 47.37 4.93 8.20
C GLN A 118 47.04 5.96 9.28
N TYR A 119 45.84 6.56 9.23
CA TYR A 119 45.38 7.59 10.15
C TYR A 119 44.05 7.21 10.82
N PRO A 120 43.83 7.50 12.11
CA PRO A 120 42.59 7.14 12.82
C PRO A 120 41.32 7.88 12.32
N THR A 121 41.47 8.78 11.36
CA THR A 121 40.39 9.48 10.63
C THR A 121 39.91 8.70 9.40
N GLN A 122 40.70 7.75 8.89
CA GLN A 122 40.37 6.93 7.72
C GLN A 122 39.52 5.68 8.04
N ILE A 123 39.25 5.41 9.32
CA ILE A 123 38.41 4.28 9.75
C ILE A 123 37.02 4.47 9.13
N ARG A 124 36.57 3.50 8.33
CA ARG A 124 35.22 3.44 7.78
C ARG A 124 34.61 2.08 8.06
N GLN A 125 33.32 2.05 8.38
CA GLN A 125 32.57 0.80 8.39
C GLN A 125 32.26 0.39 6.95
N PRO A 126 32.29 -0.92 6.62
CA PRO A 126 31.82 -1.38 5.33
C PRO A 126 30.31 -1.12 5.19
N GLN A 127 29.89 -0.80 3.97
CA GLN A 127 28.47 -0.68 3.64
C GLN A 127 27.82 -2.07 3.67
N VAL A 128 26.57 -2.14 4.16
CA VAL A 128 25.80 -3.39 4.24
C VAL A 128 24.90 -3.57 3.02
N GLU A 129 24.62 -4.81 2.66
CA GLU A 129 23.65 -5.13 1.60
C GLU A 129 22.23 -5.08 2.15
N VAL A 130 21.32 -4.41 1.44
CA VAL A 130 19.88 -4.34 1.77
C VAL A 130 19.07 -4.55 0.50
N ASP A 131 17.93 -5.23 0.59
CA ASP A 131 16.92 -5.14 -0.47
C ASP A 131 16.33 -3.72 -0.49
N PHE A 132 16.28 -3.12 -1.67
CA PHE A 132 15.89 -1.71 -1.79
C PHE A 132 14.41 -1.48 -1.52
N ALA A 133 13.55 -2.44 -1.91
CA ALA A 133 12.12 -2.37 -1.67
C ALA A 133 11.85 -2.46 -0.15
N GLU A 134 12.48 -3.42 0.53
CA GLU A 134 12.34 -3.58 1.98
C GLU A 134 12.90 -2.38 2.75
N LEU A 135 14.05 -1.81 2.35
CA LEU A 135 14.63 -0.60 2.96
C LEU A 135 13.66 0.58 2.87
N VAL A 136 13.19 0.89 1.67
CA VAL A 136 12.33 2.05 1.39
C VAL A 136 10.99 1.87 2.11
N ALA A 137 10.41 0.65 2.10
CA ALA A 137 9.20 0.32 2.83
C ALA A 137 9.35 0.45 4.36
N TYR A 138 10.49 0.03 4.90
CA TYR A 138 10.81 0.17 6.33
C TYR A 138 10.92 1.65 6.74
N LEU A 139 11.65 2.47 5.98
CA LEU A 139 11.81 3.91 6.27
C LEU A 139 10.47 4.66 6.20
N HIS A 140 9.58 4.31 5.26
CA HIS A 140 8.22 4.84 5.20
C HIS A 140 7.39 4.45 6.42
N SER A 141 7.54 3.22 6.94
CA SER A 141 6.88 2.79 8.17
C SER A 141 7.37 3.54 9.43
N LEU A 142 8.53 4.20 9.35
CA LEU A 142 9.09 5.10 10.34
C LEU A 142 8.79 6.60 10.07
N GLY A 143 7.94 6.90 9.09
CA GLY A 143 7.46 8.25 8.76
C GLY A 143 8.21 8.99 7.66
N ALA A 144 9.22 8.39 7.01
CA ALA A 144 9.93 9.08 5.93
C ALA A 144 9.08 9.14 4.63
N ILE A 145 9.04 10.31 4.00
CA ILE A 145 8.24 10.59 2.80
C ILE A 145 9.18 10.59 1.57
N PRO A 146 8.84 9.93 0.44
CA PRO A 146 9.67 9.96 -0.77
C PRO A 146 9.80 11.37 -1.37
N ASP A 147 10.98 11.67 -1.94
CA ASP A 147 11.27 12.95 -2.61
C ASP A 147 11.13 12.81 -4.14
N GLU A 148 10.11 13.42 -4.75
CA GLU A 148 9.81 13.28 -6.18
C GLU A 148 11.01 13.62 -7.08
N GLN A 149 11.71 14.73 -6.78
CA GLN A 149 12.87 15.14 -7.57
C GLN A 149 14.04 14.16 -7.43
N GLY A 150 14.22 13.61 -6.23
CA GLY A 150 15.17 12.54 -5.93
C GLY A 150 14.98 11.31 -6.83
N TRP A 151 13.78 10.73 -6.81
CA TRP A 151 13.43 9.54 -7.58
C TRP A 151 13.50 9.77 -9.09
N LYS A 152 13.00 10.89 -9.59
CA LYS A 152 13.06 11.24 -11.02
C LYS A 152 14.51 11.37 -11.53
N ARG A 153 15.42 11.92 -10.72
CA ARG A 153 16.85 12.00 -11.07
C ARG A 153 17.55 10.65 -10.97
N LEU A 154 17.24 9.84 -9.95
CA LEU A 154 17.76 8.48 -9.82
C LEU A 154 17.37 7.62 -11.04
N ARG A 155 16.11 7.70 -11.51
CA ARG A 155 15.63 7.01 -12.71
C ARG A 155 16.39 7.41 -13.97
N SER A 156 16.69 8.70 -14.13
CA SER A 156 17.29 9.24 -15.35
C SER A 156 18.83 9.17 -15.40
N SER A 157 19.51 9.20 -14.25
CA SER A 157 20.98 9.29 -14.17
C SER A 157 21.65 8.06 -13.52
N GLY A 158 20.89 7.17 -12.88
CA GLY A 158 21.39 5.93 -12.29
C GLY A 158 22.50 6.16 -11.24
N LEU A 159 23.69 5.60 -11.49
CA LEU A 159 24.84 5.70 -10.58
C LEU A 159 25.56 7.06 -10.62
N TRP A 160 25.33 7.89 -11.64
CA TRP A 160 26.04 9.18 -11.83
C TRP A 160 25.50 10.32 -10.96
N MET A 161 24.86 9.97 -9.85
CA MET A 161 24.12 10.91 -9.02
C MET A 161 25.02 11.65 -8.03
N PRO A 162 24.78 12.96 -7.80
CA PRO A 162 25.56 13.73 -6.83
C PRO A 162 25.30 13.24 -5.40
N LYS A 163 26.38 13.00 -4.67
CA LYS A 163 26.35 12.68 -3.24
C LYS A 163 25.54 13.70 -2.45
N GLY A 164 24.66 13.24 -1.56
CA GLY A 164 23.80 14.08 -0.73
C GLY A 164 22.49 14.51 -1.38
N LEU A 165 22.16 14.02 -2.59
CA LEU A 165 20.78 14.08 -3.10
C LEU A 165 19.84 13.31 -2.15
N SER A 166 18.67 13.87 -1.85
CA SER A 166 17.64 13.19 -1.06
C SER A 166 16.86 12.21 -1.93
N LEU A 167 16.49 11.06 -1.38
CA LEU A 167 15.47 10.15 -1.92
C LEU A 167 14.23 10.08 -1.01
N MET A 168 14.41 10.33 0.28
CA MET A 168 13.33 10.44 1.25
C MET A 168 13.62 11.57 2.22
N ASN A 169 12.60 12.31 2.61
CA ASN A 169 12.64 13.43 3.56
C ASN A 169 11.91 13.07 4.86
N SER A 170 12.06 13.90 5.88
CA SER A 170 11.29 13.85 7.12
C SER A 170 9.80 14.12 6.86
N PRO A 171 8.89 13.75 7.80
CA PRO A 171 7.47 14.12 7.72
C PRO A 171 7.24 15.60 7.45
N ASP A 172 8.08 16.46 8.02
CA ASP A 172 8.01 17.92 7.91
C ASP A 172 8.71 18.49 6.66
N GLY A 173 9.29 17.64 5.80
CA GLY A 173 10.09 18.01 4.63
C GLY A 173 11.43 18.72 4.92
N SER A 174 11.68 19.09 6.18
CA SER A 174 12.80 19.95 6.60
C SER A 174 14.16 19.26 6.66
N GLN A 175 14.19 17.93 6.83
CA GLN A 175 15.42 17.15 6.92
C GLN A 175 15.39 16.03 5.88
N LYS A 176 16.56 15.71 5.31
CA LYS A 176 16.71 14.51 4.50
C LYS A 176 16.71 13.30 5.43
N ALA A 177 16.09 12.20 5.02
CA ALA A 177 16.03 10.94 5.78
C ALA A 177 16.92 9.86 5.14
N LEU A 178 16.90 9.78 3.80
CA LEU A 178 17.72 8.89 2.99
C LEU A 178 18.41 9.69 1.88
N VAL A 179 19.73 9.58 1.76
CA VAL A 179 20.52 10.30 0.75
C VAL A 179 21.45 9.36 -0.02
N ILE A 180 21.86 9.79 -1.22
CA ILE A 180 22.88 9.10 -2.02
C ILE A 180 24.27 9.30 -1.39
N ALA A 181 25.00 8.21 -1.17
CA ALA A 181 26.29 8.19 -0.48
C ALA A 181 27.50 8.20 -1.45
N SER A 182 28.70 7.95 -0.93
CA SER A 182 29.93 7.82 -1.72
C SER A 182 30.00 6.44 -2.38
N LEU A 183 30.36 6.36 -3.66
CA LEU A 183 30.53 5.08 -4.38
C LEU A 183 31.77 4.27 -3.94
N ASP A 184 32.61 4.82 -3.06
CA ASP A 184 33.93 4.29 -2.63
C ASP A 184 33.93 2.84 -2.07
N ASP A 185 32.77 2.27 -1.72
CA ASP A 185 32.60 0.89 -1.23
C ASP A 185 31.32 0.22 -1.77
N SER A 186 30.82 0.67 -2.93
CA SER A 186 29.50 0.23 -3.41
C SER A 186 29.52 -1.01 -4.31
N ASP A 187 30.71 -1.50 -4.70
CA ASP A 187 30.91 -2.66 -5.60
C ASP A 187 30.08 -2.62 -6.91
N GLY A 188 29.74 -1.43 -7.41
CA GLY A 188 28.88 -1.24 -8.60
C GLY A 188 27.38 -1.09 -8.31
N ASN A 189 26.95 -1.31 -7.07
CA ASN A 189 25.57 -1.06 -6.64
C ASN A 189 25.34 0.41 -6.26
N LEU A 190 24.07 0.81 -6.17
CA LEU A 190 23.68 2.13 -5.66
C LEU A 190 24.06 2.24 -4.16
N SER A 191 24.76 3.33 -3.82
CA SER A 191 25.21 3.62 -2.45
C SER A 191 24.32 4.65 -1.78
N LEU A 192 23.83 4.33 -0.59
CA LEU A 192 22.86 5.09 0.18
C LEU A 192 23.34 5.31 1.61
N ALA A 193 22.95 6.42 2.23
CA ALA A 193 23.17 6.68 3.64
C ALA A 193 21.89 7.20 4.29
N ALA A 194 21.56 6.66 5.46
CA ALA A 194 20.54 7.24 6.33
C ALA A 194 21.14 8.43 7.10
N THR A 195 20.36 9.47 7.37
CA THR A 195 20.89 10.64 8.08
C THR A 195 21.04 10.38 9.58
N PRO A 196 22.19 10.76 10.20
CA PRO A 196 22.50 10.42 11.59
C PRO A 196 21.60 11.09 12.64
N ASN A 197 20.88 12.15 12.26
CA ASN A 197 19.99 12.90 13.15
C ASN A 197 18.52 12.42 13.04
N TRP A 198 18.29 11.11 12.92
CA TRP A 198 16.93 10.58 12.86
C TRP A 198 16.15 10.92 14.14
N SER A 199 15.09 11.73 14.02
CA SER A 199 14.29 12.12 15.18
C SER A 199 13.33 11.00 15.59
N PRO A 200 13.25 10.63 16.88
CA PRO A 200 12.24 9.67 17.34
C PRO A 200 10.81 10.20 17.16
N ASN A 201 10.63 11.51 16.96
CA ASN A 201 9.32 12.12 16.70
C ASN A 201 8.81 11.85 15.27
N TRP A 202 9.66 11.41 14.34
CA TRP A 202 9.20 10.99 13.01
C TRP A 202 8.44 9.67 13.08
N ILE A 203 8.73 8.82 14.09
CA ILE A 203 8.09 7.53 14.25
C ILE A 203 6.61 7.77 14.61
N PRO A 204 5.67 7.38 13.73
CA PRO A 204 4.26 7.71 13.89
C PRO A 204 3.66 6.97 15.08
N LYS A 205 3.14 7.74 16.04
CA LYS A 205 2.53 7.21 17.28
C LYS A 205 1.09 6.77 17.03
N GLY A 206 0.89 5.67 16.29
CA GLY A 206 -0.45 5.16 16.03
C GLY A 206 -0.53 3.83 15.27
N SER A 207 -1.68 3.17 15.40
CA SER A 207 -2.03 1.93 14.67
C SER A 207 -2.28 2.15 13.16
N SER A 208 -2.29 3.40 12.70
CA SER A 208 -2.55 3.82 11.31
C SER A 208 -1.36 3.67 10.36
N PHE A 209 -0.11 3.72 10.86
CA PHE A 209 1.08 3.64 10.00
C PHE A 209 1.52 2.19 9.77
N GLN A 210 0.84 1.56 8.81
CA GLN A 210 1.16 0.24 8.28
C GLN A 210 2.25 0.33 7.20
N PRO A 211 3.14 -0.67 7.03
CA PRO A 211 4.09 -0.72 5.91
C PRO A 211 3.42 -0.43 4.55
N PRO A 212 4.11 0.22 3.59
CA PRO A 212 3.50 0.71 2.36
C PRO A 212 2.95 -0.38 1.43
N ASN A 213 3.18 -1.67 1.66
CA ASN A 213 2.60 -2.75 0.85
C ASN A 213 1.30 -3.34 1.41
N VAL A 214 0.72 -2.75 2.47
CA VAL A 214 -0.34 -3.42 3.25
C VAL A 214 -1.55 -2.51 3.52
N VAL A 215 -2.73 -2.97 3.11
CA VAL A 215 -4.03 -2.29 3.31
C VAL A 215 -4.76 -2.88 4.50
N ARG A 216 -5.27 -2.03 5.38
CA ARG A 216 -6.22 -2.42 6.43
C ARG A 216 -7.64 -2.09 5.98
N LEU A 217 -8.45 -3.12 5.83
CA LEU A 217 -9.88 -3.03 5.53
C LEU A 217 -10.63 -3.20 6.85
N VAL A 218 -11.30 -2.13 7.30
CA VAL A 218 -12.07 -2.14 8.55
C VAL A 218 -13.53 -2.49 8.24
N PRO A 219 -14.12 -3.52 8.87
CA PRO A 219 -15.54 -3.81 8.71
C PRO A 219 -16.40 -2.65 9.22
N ARG A 220 -17.52 -2.44 8.54
CA ARG A 220 -18.43 -1.31 8.73
C ARG A 220 -19.14 -1.27 10.10
N THR A 221 -18.87 -2.23 10.98
CA THR A 221 -19.40 -2.33 12.36
C THR A 221 -18.46 -1.77 13.44
N ALA A 222 -17.24 -1.36 13.11
CA ALA A 222 -16.29 -0.85 14.10
C ALA A 222 -16.63 0.59 14.55
N GLY A 223 -17.39 0.70 15.64
CA GLY A 223 -17.57 1.94 16.41
C GLY A 223 -16.28 2.34 17.14
N GLY A 224 -15.27 2.81 16.40
CA GLY A 224 -14.13 3.53 16.97
C GLY A 224 -14.46 5.02 17.12
N PRO A 225 -14.03 5.70 18.20
CA PRO A 225 -14.19 7.14 18.31
C PRO A 225 -13.38 7.84 17.22
N VAL A 226 -14.05 8.72 16.47
CA VAL A 226 -13.39 9.65 15.55
C VAL A 226 -12.53 10.58 16.40
N ILE A 227 -11.20 10.41 16.34
CA ILE A 227 -10.26 11.37 16.94
C ILE A 227 -10.18 12.59 16.01
N THR A 228 -11.23 13.40 16.05
CA THR A 228 -11.17 14.80 15.61
C THR A 228 -10.34 15.55 16.64
N ALA A 229 -9.19 16.08 16.24
CA ALA A 229 -8.38 16.93 17.11
C ALA A 229 -9.14 18.23 17.41
N GLY A 230 -9.51 18.43 18.67
CA GLY A 230 -10.37 19.54 19.12
C GLY A 230 -10.74 19.39 20.60
N GLU A 231 -9.81 19.77 21.46
CA GLU A 231 -9.90 19.69 22.92
C GLU A 231 -10.77 20.81 23.52
N VAL A 232 -11.82 20.48 24.30
CA VAL A 232 -12.22 21.22 25.52
C VAL A 232 -12.83 20.22 26.53
N ILE A 233 -12.40 20.35 27.79
CA ILE A 233 -12.80 19.55 28.96
C ILE A 233 -14.00 20.20 29.68
N VAL A 234 -15.04 19.43 30.03
CA VAL A 234 -15.82 19.64 31.27
C VAL A 234 -16.24 18.27 31.84
N ALA A 235 -16.10 18.08 33.15
CA ALA A 235 -16.42 16.84 33.86
C ALA A 235 -17.84 16.83 34.45
N SER A 236 -18.37 15.64 34.74
CA SER A 236 -19.11 15.38 35.98
C SER A 236 -19.17 13.88 36.27
N GLU A 237 -19.07 13.51 37.55
CA GLU A 237 -19.00 12.13 38.02
C GLU A 237 -20.37 11.54 38.43
N CYS A 238 -20.36 10.21 38.61
CA CYS A 238 -21.08 9.45 39.64
C CYS A 238 -22.63 9.37 39.61
N SER A 239 -23.14 8.14 39.47
CA SER A 239 -23.97 7.52 40.53
C SER A 239 -24.23 6.02 40.31
N GLN A 240 -23.64 5.22 41.21
CA GLN A 240 -24.20 4.08 41.94
C GLN A 240 -24.81 2.85 41.23
N GLU A 241 -24.23 1.70 41.59
CA GLU A 241 -24.80 0.36 41.52
C GLU A 241 -25.96 0.18 42.52
N THR A 242 -26.89 -0.73 42.22
CA THR A 242 -27.46 -1.62 43.25
C THR A 242 -27.66 -3.03 42.70
N ALA A 243 -27.19 -4.02 43.46
CA ALA A 243 -27.59 -5.43 43.39
C ALA A 243 -29.10 -5.58 43.76
N ASP A 244 -29.76 -6.75 43.77
CA ASP A 244 -29.22 -8.07 44.04
C ASP A 244 -30.12 -9.25 43.59
N SER A 245 -29.45 -10.36 43.35
CA SER A 245 -29.82 -11.77 43.23
C SER A 245 -31.25 -12.26 43.61
N LYS A 246 -31.76 -13.20 42.79
CA LYS A 246 -32.40 -14.45 43.28
C LYS A 246 -32.42 -15.57 42.22
N SER A 247 -31.94 -16.73 42.64
CA SER A 247 -32.05 -18.09 42.05
C SER A 247 -32.64 -19.00 43.17
N PRO A 248 -32.82 -20.35 43.06
CA PRO A 248 -32.53 -21.29 41.97
C PRO A 248 -33.63 -22.39 41.76
N GLU A 249 -33.23 -23.51 41.12
CA GLU A 249 -33.80 -24.88 41.22
C GLU A 249 -35.10 -25.21 40.44
N GLU A 250 -35.35 -26.44 39.93
CA GLU A 250 -34.73 -27.76 40.22
C GLU A 250 -34.84 -28.83 39.06
N LEU A 251 -34.35 -30.06 39.34
CA LEU A 251 -34.60 -31.38 38.69
C LEU A 251 -33.73 -31.95 37.52
N ARG A 252 -32.49 -32.35 37.89
CA ARG A 252 -31.96 -33.75 37.88
C ARG A 252 -32.19 -34.74 36.71
N LYS A 253 -31.11 -34.91 35.92
CA LYS A 253 -30.45 -36.15 35.40
C LYS A 253 -31.14 -37.54 35.53
N LYS A 254 -31.13 -38.30 34.42
CA LYS A 254 -30.66 -39.72 34.33
C LYS A 254 -30.12 -40.05 32.91
N LYS A 255 -29.22 -41.04 32.83
CA LYS A 255 -28.49 -41.62 31.66
C LYS A 255 -28.20 -43.11 32.01
N PRO A 256 -27.65 -43.98 31.14
CA PRO A 256 -27.54 -43.96 29.67
C PRO A 256 -28.04 -45.28 29.02
N ASP A 257 -27.99 -45.40 27.69
CA ASP A 257 -27.48 -46.61 27.01
C ASP A 257 -26.91 -46.24 25.62
N SER A 258 -26.12 -47.13 25.02
CA SER A 258 -25.13 -46.83 23.98
C SER A 258 -25.26 -47.68 22.71
N ARG A 259 -25.13 -47.05 21.53
CA ARG A 259 -24.67 -47.68 20.28
C ARG A 259 -23.76 -46.73 19.49
N GLU A 260 -22.69 -47.31 18.97
CA GLU A 260 -21.63 -46.74 18.11
C GLU A 260 -22.04 -46.91 16.62
N VAL A 261 -21.45 -46.31 15.56
CA VAL A 261 -20.34 -45.36 15.24
C VAL A 261 -20.56 -44.94 13.75
N PRO A 262 -19.94 -43.92 13.08
CA PRO A 262 -18.69 -43.17 13.34
C PRO A 262 -18.82 -41.62 13.29
N LEU A 263 -17.66 -40.95 13.43
CA LEU A 263 -17.44 -39.51 13.20
C LEU A 263 -17.57 -39.13 11.70
N ASP A 264 -18.04 -37.91 11.40
CA ASP A 264 -17.21 -36.92 10.68
C ASP A 264 -17.75 -35.47 10.79
N SER A 265 -16.90 -34.48 10.46
CA SER A 265 -17.22 -33.05 10.23
C SER A 265 -17.70 -32.14 11.39
N PRO A 266 -16.79 -31.40 12.06
CA PRO A 266 -17.12 -30.21 12.85
C PRO A 266 -17.05 -28.92 12.00
N GLN A 267 -18.04 -28.67 11.14
CA GLN A 267 -18.12 -27.43 10.33
C GLN A 267 -19.47 -26.71 10.53
N LYS A 268 -19.57 -25.96 11.64
CA LYS A 268 -20.54 -24.86 11.91
C LYS A 268 -20.38 -24.37 13.36
N LYS A 269 -19.55 -23.32 13.57
CA LYS A 269 -19.52 -22.41 14.75
C LYS A 269 -18.29 -21.46 14.70
N SER A 270 -18.29 -20.48 13.78
CA SER A 270 -17.34 -19.33 13.84
C SER A 270 -17.84 -18.06 13.14
N ASP A 271 -18.67 -18.18 12.09
CA ASP A 271 -19.10 -17.09 11.18
C ASP A 271 -19.59 -15.76 11.82
N GLY A 272 -19.99 -15.76 13.09
CA GLY A 272 -20.55 -14.59 13.79
C GLY A 272 -19.54 -13.55 14.28
N ASP A 273 -18.25 -13.90 14.40
CA ASP A 273 -17.21 -13.02 14.96
C ASP A 273 -16.17 -12.58 13.91
N ASP A 274 -15.81 -13.47 12.99
CA ASP A 274 -14.86 -13.20 11.91
C ASP A 274 -15.31 -12.01 11.04
N SER A 275 -16.60 -11.93 10.68
CA SER A 275 -17.18 -10.83 9.89
C SER A 275 -17.02 -9.41 10.50
N LYS A 276 -16.58 -9.30 11.76
CA LYS A 276 -16.34 -8.02 12.47
C LYS A 276 -14.86 -7.73 12.72
N ALA A 277 -13.94 -8.61 12.33
CA ALA A 277 -12.51 -8.37 12.45
C ALA A 277 -11.97 -7.53 11.26
N ALA A 278 -10.95 -6.72 11.53
CA ALA A 278 -10.26 -5.97 10.47
C ALA A 278 -9.39 -6.92 9.64
N ILE A 279 -9.48 -6.82 8.32
CA ILE A 279 -8.66 -7.62 7.40
C ILE A 279 -7.43 -6.82 7.01
N VAL A 280 -6.30 -7.50 6.93
CA VAL A 280 -5.02 -6.94 6.51
C VAL A 280 -4.58 -7.63 5.22
N CYS A 281 -4.60 -6.89 4.12
CA CYS A 281 -4.28 -7.35 2.77
C CYS A 281 -2.87 -6.86 2.36
N GLU A 282 -1.98 -7.78 2.03
CA GLU A 282 -0.66 -7.49 1.48
C GLU A 282 -0.74 -7.47 -0.05
N ILE A 283 -0.39 -6.34 -0.66
CA ILE A 283 -0.42 -6.12 -2.11
C ILE A 283 1.01 -6.02 -2.64
N SER A 284 1.31 -6.87 -3.61
CA SER A 284 2.60 -7.04 -4.27
C SER A 284 2.58 -6.49 -5.70
N THR A 285 3.69 -6.63 -6.43
CA THR A 285 3.77 -6.30 -7.86
C THR A 285 2.83 -7.10 -8.75
N GLY A 286 2.40 -8.28 -8.33
CA GLY A 286 1.40 -9.12 -9.01
C GLY A 286 -0.03 -8.96 -8.48
N GLY A 287 -0.32 -7.92 -7.69
CA GLY A 287 -1.60 -7.76 -6.98
C GLY A 287 -1.61 -8.41 -5.60
N LEU A 288 -2.78 -8.84 -5.12
CA LEU A 288 -2.97 -9.36 -3.76
C LEU A 288 -2.15 -10.64 -3.52
N SER A 289 -1.17 -10.58 -2.61
CA SER A 289 -0.32 -11.72 -2.27
C SER A 289 -0.82 -12.52 -1.07
N ASN A 290 -1.37 -11.84 -0.06
CA ASN A 290 -1.76 -12.45 1.21
C ASN A 290 -2.88 -11.63 1.89
N ALA A 291 -3.75 -12.29 2.66
CA ALA A 291 -4.72 -11.61 3.52
C ALA A 291 -4.86 -12.36 4.86
N HIS A 292 -4.90 -11.61 5.96
CA HIS A 292 -5.04 -12.18 7.30
C HIS A 292 -5.91 -11.31 8.20
N TRP A 293 -6.55 -11.95 9.17
CA TRP A 293 -7.28 -11.25 10.22
C TRP A 293 -6.35 -10.53 11.19
N GLN A 294 -6.67 -9.27 11.52
CA GLN A 294 -6.05 -8.53 12.60
C GLN A 294 -6.84 -8.75 13.89
N ALA A 295 -6.34 -9.66 14.73
CA ALA A 295 -6.88 -9.89 16.06
C ALA A 295 -6.88 -8.59 16.90
N SER A 296 -8.03 -8.23 17.45
CA SER A 296 -8.16 -7.06 18.31
C SER A 296 -7.60 -7.31 19.71
N ASN A 297 -6.47 -6.66 20.01
CA ASN A 297 -6.01 -6.36 21.37
C ASN A 297 -6.03 -7.51 22.41
N SER A 298 -5.39 -8.63 22.10
CA SER A 298 -4.94 -9.63 23.09
C SER A 298 -3.40 -9.72 23.06
N PRO A 299 -2.68 -9.41 24.16
CA PRO A 299 -1.21 -9.46 24.18
C PRO A 299 -0.64 -10.87 24.46
N THR A 300 -1.47 -11.91 24.56
CA THR A 300 -1.08 -13.22 25.11
C THR A 300 -1.49 -14.43 24.26
N SER A 301 -2.21 -14.24 23.16
CA SER A 301 -2.51 -15.34 22.23
C SER A 301 -1.36 -15.55 21.26
N THR A 302 -0.72 -16.73 21.32
CA THR A 302 0.20 -17.20 20.28
C THR A 302 -0.49 -17.10 18.92
N ALA A 303 0.11 -16.34 18.00
CA ALA A 303 -0.56 -15.88 16.79
C ALA A 303 -0.86 -17.02 15.79
N SER A 304 -2.03 -17.65 15.93
CA SER A 304 -2.69 -18.40 14.87
C SER A 304 -3.16 -17.41 13.80
N HIS A 305 -2.24 -17.01 12.92
CA HIS A 305 -2.56 -16.26 11.71
C HIS A 305 -3.44 -17.12 10.81
N HIS A 306 -4.75 -16.98 10.94
CA HIS A 306 -5.70 -17.54 9.98
C HIS A 306 -5.57 -16.75 8.67
N VAL A 307 -4.80 -17.33 7.75
CA VAL A 307 -4.68 -16.89 6.36
C VAL A 307 -6.05 -17.08 5.71
N LEU A 308 -6.57 -16.03 5.08
CA LEU A 308 -7.79 -16.09 4.31
C LEU A 308 -7.52 -16.73 2.94
N ASP A 309 -8.47 -17.52 2.44
CA ASP A 309 -8.45 -17.90 1.04
C ASP A 309 -8.74 -16.66 0.18
N ILE A 310 -7.85 -16.44 -0.79
CA ILE A 310 -7.82 -15.28 -1.68
C ILE A 310 -7.56 -15.71 -3.13
N GLU A 311 -7.72 -16.99 -3.46
CA GLU A 311 -7.46 -17.48 -4.81
C GLU A 311 -8.39 -16.88 -5.88
N HIS A 312 -9.55 -16.34 -5.49
CA HIS A 312 -10.46 -15.59 -6.34
C HIS A 312 -10.04 -14.13 -6.60
N LEU A 313 -9.15 -13.57 -5.78
CA LEU A 313 -8.65 -12.18 -5.88
C LEU A 313 -7.18 -12.08 -6.35
N ARG A 314 -6.53 -13.22 -6.62
CA ARG A 314 -5.20 -13.23 -7.23
C ARG A 314 -5.31 -12.86 -8.71
N THR A 315 -4.42 -11.99 -9.16
CA THR A 315 -4.29 -11.65 -10.58
C THR A 315 -3.92 -12.89 -11.39
N ARG A 316 -4.67 -13.17 -12.46
CA ARG A 316 -4.42 -14.24 -13.43
C ARG A 316 -4.45 -13.61 -14.82
N ASP A 317 -3.63 -14.07 -15.75
CA ASP A 317 -3.56 -13.47 -17.10
C ASP A 317 -4.89 -13.60 -17.90
N GLU A 318 -5.77 -14.52 -17.48
CA GLU A 318 -7.08 -14.78 -18.10
C GLU A 318 -8.24 -13.97 -17.49
N SER A 319 -8.05 -13.32 -16.33
CA SER A 319 -9.13 -12.59 -15.62
C SER A 319 -8.67 -11.28 -15.01
N LEU A 320 -9.47 -10.22 -15.19
CA LEU A 320 -9.24 -8.92 -14.59
C LEU A 320 -9.70 -8.82 -13.13
N ASP A 321 -10.33 -9.84 -12.54
CA ASP A 321 -10.91 -9.81 -11.17
C ASP A 321 -9.89 -9.31 -10.13
N GLY A 322 -8.72 -9.97 -10.07
CA GLY A 322 -7.63 -9.61 -9.16
C GLY A 322 -6.99 -8.26 -9.49
N SER A 323 -7.01 -7.85 -10.77
CA SER A 323 -6.53 -6.54 -11.21
C SER A 323 -7.48 -5.41 -10.78
N TRP A 324 -8.80 -5.62 -10.85
CA TRP A 324 -9.80 -4.67 -10.36
C TRP A 324 -9.69 -4.49 -8.85
N PHE A 325 -9.64 -5.59 -8.10
CA PHE A 325 -9.48 -5.53 -6.65
C PHE A 325 -8.16 -4.87 -6.23
N ALA A 326 -7.02 -5.27 -6.81
CA ALA A 326 -5.74 -4.67 -6.51
C ALA A 326 -5.69 -3.18 -6.89
N SER A 327 -6.34 -2.78 -7.98
CA SER A 327 -6.45 -1.37 -8.40
C SER A 327 -7.31 -0.55 -7.43
N ALA A 328 -8.48 -1.06 -7.05
CA ALA A 328 -9.39 -0.40 -6.11
C ALA A 328 -8.79 -0.30 -4.70
N ALA A 329 -8.16 -1.36 -4.19
CA ALA A 329 -7.44 -1.33 -2.92
C ALA A 329 -6.20 -0.41 -2.96
N THR A 330 -5.55 -0.29 -4.12
CA THR A 330 -4.46 0.67 -4.37
C THR A 330 -4.95 2.11 -4.32
N ALA A 331 -6.06 2.38 -4.99
CA ALA A 331 -6.70 3.67 -5.00
C ALA A 331 -7.19 4.10 -3.60
N TYR A 332 -7.91 3.21 -2.92
CA TYR A 332 -8.46 3.41 -1.57
C TYR A 332 -7.43 4.02 -0.62
N ARG A 333 -6.29 3.35 -0.50
CA ARG A 333 -5.25 3.73 0.46
C ARG A 333 -4.46 4.97 0.03
N THR A 334 -4.33 5.20 -1.28
CA THR A 334 -3.72 6.40 -1.85
C THR A 334 -4.53 7.65 -1.46
N THR A 335 -5.86 7.58 -1.53
CA THR A 335 -6.77 8.64 -1.04
C THR A 335 -6.58 8.90 0.46
N SER A 336 -6.45 7.84 1.26
CA SER A 336 -6.15 7.94 2.70
C SER A 336 -4.67 8.29 3.03
N LYS A 337 -3.99 9.04 2.15
CA LYS A 337 -2.64 9.64 2.33
C LYS A 337 -1.48 8.66 2.51
N THR A 338 -1.61 7.38 2.17
CA THR A 338 -0.48 6.45 2.15
C THR A 338 -0.37 5.75 0.80
N ILE A 339 0.75 5.92 0.12
CA ILE A 339 0.92 5.42 -1.25
C ILE A 339 1.29 3.94 -1.17
N LEU A 340 0.56 3.07 -1.88
CA LEU A 340 0.95 1.67 -2.06
C LEU A 340 2.04 1.58 -3.13
N TRP A 341 3.19 0.99 -2.77
CA TRP A 341 4.36 0.94 -3.66
C TRP A 341 4.50 -0.39 -4.41
N GLY A 342 3.80 -1.44 -3.98
CA GLY A 342 3.82 -2.74 -4.66
C GLY A 342 3.21 -2.70 -6.07
N TYR A 343 2.04 -2.09 -6.23
CA TYR A 343 1.21 -2.28 -7.43
C TYR A 343 1.03 -0.99 -8.25
N THR A 344 1.22 -1.09 -9.57
CA THR A 344 0.79 -0.07 -10.54
C THR A 344 -0.59 -0.44 -11.06
N ILE A 345 -1.55 0.48 -10.96
CA ILE A 345 -2.86 0.35 -11.61
C ILE A 345 -2.63 0.29 -13.13
N PRO A 346 -3.14 -0.74 -13.85
CA PRO A 346 -2.97 -0.85 -15.30
C PRO A 346 -3.51 0.35 -16.08
N ASP A 347 -2.80 0.77 -17.12
CA ASP A 347 -3.19 1.92 -17.94
C ASP A 347 -4.56 1.75 -18.62
N GLU A 348 -4.98 0.52 -18.91
CA GLU A 348 -6.32 0.21 -19.40
C GLU A 348 -7.42 0.61 -18.40
N ILE A 349 -7.21 0.29 -17.12
CA ILE A 349 -8.12 0.62 -16.03
C ILE A 349 -8.11 2.14 -15.76
N LEU A 350 -6.94 2.77 -15.82
CA LEU A 350 -6.81 4.23 -15.65
C LEU A 350 -7.42 5.04 -16.79
N SER A 351 -7.24 4.60 -18.04
CA SER A 351 -7.81 5.26 -19.22
C SER A 351 -9.33 5.09 -19.29
N PHE A 352 -9.84 3.90 -18.92
CA PHE A 352 -11.26 3.65 -18.69
C PHE A 352 -11.86 4.61 -17.64
N ALA A 353 -11.28 4.65 -16.42
CA ALA A 353 -11.82 5.45 -15.30
C ALA A 353 -11.83 6.97 -15.56
N LYS A 354 -11.02 7.47 -16.51
CA LYS A 354 -10.97 8.88 -16.92
C LYS A 354 -12.04 9.26 -17.95
N ARG A 355 -12.61 8.31 -18.69
CA ARG A 355 -13.57 8.59 -19.77
C ARG A 355 -14.96 8.93 -19.20
N ALA A 356 -15.74 9.68 -19.97
CA ALA A 356 -17.19 9.79 -19.75
C ALA A 356 -17.86 8.60 -20.46
N THR A 357 -18.49 7.72 -19.68
CA THR A 357 -18.82 6.35 -20.13
C THR A 357 -20.28 5.95 -19.98
N VAL A 358 -21.01 6.55 -19.04
CA VAL A 358 -22.41 6.16 -18.73
C VAL A 358 -23.36 7.24 -19.27
N PRO A 359 -24.30 6.90 -20.18
CA PRO A 359 -25.29 7.85 -20.68
C PRO A 359 -26.23 8.30 -19.54
N CYS A 360 -26.51 9.60 -19.41
CA CYS A 360 -27.29 10.13 -18.29
C CYS A 360 -28.74 9.63 -18.25
N GLY A 361 -29.37 9.43 -19.40
CA GLY A 361 -30.74 8.90 -19.50
C GLY A 361 -30.86 7.46 -18.99
N VAL A 362 -29.78 6.67 -19.04
CA VAL A 362 -29.77 5.31 -18.46
C VAL A 362 -29.84 5.38 -16.93
N LEU A 363 -29.18 6.37 -16.30
CA LEU A 363 -29.26 6.57 -14.85
C LEU A 363 -30.68 6.95 -14.40
N VAL A 364 -31.43 7.69 -15.22
CA VAL A 364 -32.85 7.97 -14.98
C VAL A 364 -33.69 6.71 -15.13
N LEU A 365 -33.48 5.92 -16.19
CA LEU A 365 -34.21 4.66 -16.37
C LEU A 365 -33.94 3.61 -15.28
N LEU A 366 -32.80 3.71 -14.57
CA LEU A 366 -32.48 2.93 -13.38
C LEU A 366 -32.99 3.56 -12.07
N GLY A 367 -33.55 4.77 -12.11
CA GLY A 367 -34.00 5.51 -10.91
C GLY A 367 -32.86 6.00 -10.01
N ILE A 368 -31.63 6.10 -10.53
CA ILE A 368 -30.43 6.54 -9.80
C ILE A 368 -30.27 8.07 -9.84
N ALA A 369 -30.73 8.72 -10.91
CA ALA A 369 -30.73 10.17 -11.08
C ALA A 369 -32.12 10.67 -11.48
N ASP A 370 -32.51 11.85 -11.00
CA ASP A 370 -33.77 12.48 -11.37
C ASP A 370 -33.68 13.15 -12.76
N ASP A 371 -34.75 13.09 -13.55
CA ASP A 371 -34.85 13.74 -14.88
C ASP A 371 -34.47 15.24 -14.82
N SER A 372 -34.74 15.92 -13.70
CA SER A 372 -34.41 17.33 -13.47
C SER A 372 -32.92 17.63 -13.24
N GLU A 373 -32.12 16.64 -12.82
CA GLU A 373 -30.67 16.80 -12.62
C GLU A 373 -29.87 16.45 -13.89
N THR A 374 -30.54 15.91 -14.92
CA THR A 374 -29.93 15.56 -16.21
C THR A 374 -30.09 16.65 -17.27
N PRO A 375 -29.12 16.82 -18.20
CA PRO A 375 -29.35 17.58 -19.44
C PRO A 375 -30.51 16.97 -20.21
N ASP A 376 -31.29 17.78 -20.93
CA ASP A 376 -32.38 17.27 -21.77
C ASP A 376 -31.88 16.21 -22.77
N TRP A 377 -32.35 14.97 -22.58
CA TRP A 377 -31.89 13.79 -23.30
C TRP A 377 -33.02 13.00 -23.96
N ALA A 378 -34.22 13.05 -23.39
CA ALA A 378 -35.42 12.45 -23.95
C ALA A 378 -36.16 13.48 -24.82
N THR A 379 -36.79 13.04 -25.90
CA THR A 379 -37.70 13.90 -26.64
C THR A 379 -38.94 14.17 -25.78
N ARG A 380 -39.03 15.38 -25.22
CA ARG A 380 -40.27 15.86 -24.63
C ARG A 380 -41.23 16.10 -25.78
N TYR A 381 -42.16 15.17 -25.99
CA TYR A 381 -43.25 15.30 -26.96
C TYR A 381 -44.21 16.41 -26.53
N ASP A 382 -43.82 17.67 -26.77
CA ASP A 382 -44.78 18.77 -26.82
C ASP A 382 -45.76 18.48 -27.96
N ALA A 383 -47.01 18.22 -27.59
CA ALA A 383 -48.01 17.63 -28.48
C ALA A 383 -48.42 18.50 -29.69
N GLN A 384 -47.83 19.68 -29.86
CA GLN A 384 -48.21 20.66 -30.87
C GLN A 384 -47.35 20.57 -32.14
N ASP A 385 -46.04 20.31 -32.04
CA ASP A 385 -45.14 20.39 -33.21
C ASP A 385 -45.10 19.09 -34.03
N ALA A 386 -45.26 17.93 -33.39
CA ALA A 386 -45.28 16.62 -34.07
C ALA A 386 -46.64 16.26 -34.71
N GLU A 387 -47.66 17.12 -34.57
CA GLU A 387 -48.97 16.97 -35.22
C GLU A 387 -49.00 17.52 -36.66
N GLY A 388 -47.94 18.19 -37.14
CA GLY A 388 -47.89 18.68 -38.52
C GLY A 388 -47.76 17.57 -39.58
N GLU A 389 -46.66 16.82 -39.54
CA GLU A 389 -46.27 15.94 -40.65
C GLU A 389 -46.90 14.54 -40.57
N HIS A 390 -46.96 13.92 -39.38
CA HIS A 390 -47.47 12.56 -39.22
C HIS A 390 -49.01 12.46 -39.09
N PHE A 391 -49.74 13.57 -39.06
CA PHE A 391 -51.19 13.57 -38.83
C PHE A 391 -51.99 12.93 -39.96
N PHE A 392 -51.59 13.13 -41.22
CA PHE A 392 -52.26 12.50 -42.36
C PHE A 392 -52.08 10.98 -42.37
N ASP A 393 -50.88 10.49 -42.10
CA ASP A 393 -50.58 9.05 -42.00
C ASP A 393 -51.33 8.42 -40.83
N ARG A 394 -51.27 9.04 -39.65
CA ARG A 394 -51.94 8.58 -38.43
C ARG A 394 -53.47 8.58 -38.57
N ILE A 395 -54.04 9.47 -39.41
CA ILE A 395 -55.47 9.45 -39.80
C ILE A 395 -55.78 8.32 -40.79
N ALA A 396 -54.92 8.08 -41.77
CA ALA A 396 -55.09 6.99 -42.72
C ALA A 396 -55.06 5.63 -42.00
N GLU A 397 -54.09 5.44 -41.10
CA GLU A 397 -53.95 4.26 -40.26
C GLU A 397 -55.15 4.07 -39.31
N ARG A 398 -55.57 5.13 -38.59
CA ARG A 398 -56.81 5.09 -37.77
C ARG A 398 -58.06 4.72 -38.56
N ARG A 399 -58.21 5.21 -39.81
CA ARG A 399 -59.35 4.86 -40.68
C ARG A 399 -59.30 3.40 -41.13
N LEU A 400 -58.11 2.83 -41.28
CA LEU A 400 -57.91 1.43 -41.66
C LEU A 400 -58.17 0.51 -40.45
N ALA A 401 -57.65 0.86 -39.27
CA ALA A 401 -57.92 0.19 -38.00
C ALA A 401 -59.42 0.18 -37.66
N ALA A 402 -60.11 1.33 -37.74
CA ALA A 402 -61.54 1.42 -37.45
C ALA A 402 -62.41 0.54 -38.38
N ARG A 403 -61.99 0.35 -39.64
CA ARG A 403 -62.66 -0.58 -40.57
C ARG A 403 -62.42 -2.05 -40.19
N ALA A 404 -61.22 -2.39 -39.73
CA ALA A 404 -60.92 -3.73 -39.21
C ALA A 404 -61.71 -4.03 -37.93
N GLU A 405 -61.76 -3.08 -36.99
CA GLU A 405 -62.52 -3.20 -35.73
C GLU A 405 -64.03 -3.38 -35.95
N ALA A 406 -64.61 -2.68 -36.93
CA ALA A 406 -66.03 -2.81 -37.29
C ALA A 406 -66.43 -4.23 -37.74
N SER A 407 -65.47 -5.03 -38.22
CA SER A 407 -65.68 -6.42 -38.63
C SER A 407 -65.57 -7.44 -37.48
N MET A 408 -65.08 -7.03 -36.31
CA MET A 408 -64.74 -7.93 -35.20
C MET A 408 -65.83 -8.00 -34.11
N SER A 409 -65.97 -9.18 -33.50
CA SER A 409 -66.91 -9.40 -32.40
C SER A 409 -66.54 -8.55 -31.15
N PRO A 410 -67.49 -8.25 -30.24
CA PRO A 410 -67.24 -7.37 -29.10
C PRO A 410 -66.09 -7.82 -28.18
N ASN A 411 -65.89 -9.14 -28.01
CA ASN A 411 -64.80 -9.69 -27.20
C ASN A 411 -63.45 -9.57 -27.93
N GLN A 412 -63.42 -9.78 -29.24
CA GLN A 412 -62.21 -9.60 -30.06
C GLN A 412 -61.77 -8.13 -30.10
N ARG A 413 -62.71 -7.18 -30.17
CA ARG A 413 -62.39 -5.74 -30.10
C ARG A 413 -61.70 -5.34 -28.79
N ARG A 414 -62.11 -5.88 -27.64
CA ARG A 414 -61.44 -5.63 -26.36
C ARG A 414 -60.03 -6.21 -26.32
N ALA A 415 -59.84 -7.43 -26.84
CA ALA A 415 -58.53 -8.05 -26.95
C ALA A 415 -57.59 -7.29 -27.90
N ALA A 416 -58.09 -6.84 -29.05
CA ALA A 416 -57.33 -6.04 -30.01
C ALA A 416 -56.93 -4.67 -29.43
N ALA A 417 -57.86 -3.97 -28.75
CA ALA A 417 -57.55 -2.70 -28.09
C ALA A 417 -56.50 -2.85 -26.97
N MET A 418 -56.56 -3.94 -26.18
CA MET A 418 -55.55 -4.22 -25.16
C MET A 418 -54.19 -4.56 -25.78
N HIS A 419 -54.16 -5.34 -26.86
CA HIS A 419 -52.93 -5.65 -27.59
C HIS A 419 -52.32 -4.38 -28.23
N GLU A 420 -53.14 -3.47 -28.73
CA GLU A 420 -52.68 -2.20 -29.30
C GLU A 420 -52.16 -1.23 -28.22
N GLN A 421 -52.78 -1.18 -27.04
CA GLN A 421 -52.23 -0.45 -25.90
C GLN A 421 -50.86 -0.98 -25.48
N VAL A 422 -50.71 -2.30 -25.35
CA VAL A 422 -49.40 -2.93 -25.08
C VAL A 422 -48.39 -2.60 -26.18
N ARG A 423 -48.77 -2.69 -27.46
CA ARG A 423 -47.89 -2.33 -28.59
C ARG A 423 -47.40 -0.88 -28.53
N LEU A 424 -48.28 0.07 -28.20
CA LEU A 424 -47.94 1.49 -28.10
C LEU A 424 -47.09 1.79 -26.87
N GLU A 425 -47.35 1.12 -25.74
CA GLU A 425 -46.48 1.20 -24.56
C GLU A 425 -45.09 0.63 -24.85
N ASP A 426 -44.98 -0.53 -25.50
CA ASP A 426 -43.71 -1.15 -25.87
C ASP A 426 -42.92 -0.29 -26.86
N GLN A 427 -43.59 0.34 -27.85
CA GLN A 427 -42.97 1.31 -28.75
C GLN A 427 -42.47 2.56 -28.02
N SER A 428 -43.26 3.09 -27.08
CA SER A 428 -42.89 4.26 -26.27
C SER A 428 -41.69 3.94 -25.37
N ARG A 429 -41.68 2.75 -24.74
CA ARG A 429 -40.56 2.24 -23.93
C ARG A 429 -39.31 2.03 -24.79
N ALA A 430 -39.44 1.41 -25.97
CA ALA A 430 -38.33 1.19 -26.90
C ALA A 430 -37.73 2.50 -27.45
N THR A 431 -38.56 3.52 -27.66
CA THR A 431 -38.11 4.87 -28.06
C THR A 431 -37.34 5.52 -26.91
N ARG A 432 -37.89 5.51 -25.69
CA ARG A 432 -37.24 6.08 -24.50
C ARG A 432 -35.94 5.36 -24.13
N THR A 433 -35.83 4.04 -24.32
CA THR A 433 -34.57 3.30 -24.11
C THR A 433 -33.55 3.62 -25.20
N HIS A 434 -33.96 3.81 -26.46
CA HIS A 434 -33.06 4.22 -27.54
C HIS A 434 -32.46 5.61 -27.29
N GLU A 435 -33.29 6.60 -26.91
CA GLU A 435 -32.86 7.94 -26.53
C GLU A 435 -31.95 7.93 -25.29
N ALA A 436 -32.28 7.11 -24.28
CA ALA A 436 -31.46 6.96 -23.08
C ALA A 436 -30.04 6.47 -23.42
N LEU A 437 -29.91 5.50 -24.33
CA LEU A 437 -28.60 4.96 -24.75
C LEU A 437 -27.77 5.97 -25.57
N GLN A 438 -28.43 6.90 -26.28
CA GLN A 438 -27.77 7.97 -27.05
C GLN A 438 -27.50 9.25 -26.22
N SER A 439 -28.03 9.33 -25.00
CA SER A 439 -27.91 10.52 -24.14
C SER A 439 -26.46 10.92 -23.81
N PRO A 440 -26.22 12.19 -23.44
CA PRO A 440 -24.91 12.68 -23.04
C PRO A 440 -24.26 11.81 -21.94
N ARG A 441 -22.99 11.45 -22.14
CA ARG A 441 -22.26 10.58 -21.20
C ARG A 441 -21.72 11.39 -20.03
N TRP A 442 -21.92 10.88 -18.83
CA TRP A 442 -21.36 11.40 -17.59
C TRP A 442 -20.03 10.71 -17.24
N ASP A 443 -19.21 11.41 -16.47
CA ASP A 443 -17.97 10.91 -15.91
C ASP A 443 -18.23 10.14 -14.60
N ALA A 444 -17.35 9.20 -14.29
CA ALA A 444 -17.55 8.28 -13.15
C ALA A 444 -17.86 9.00 -11.83
N THR A 445 -17.23 10.17 -11.57
CA THR A 445 -17.45 10.99 -10.36
C THR A 445 -18.90 11.41 -10.19
N ARG A 446 -19.55 11.93 -11.24
CA ARG A 446 -20.98 12.24 -11.18
C ARG A 446 -21.82 10.98 -11.00
N VAL A 447 -21.53 9.91 -11.74
CA VAL A 447 -22.24 8.63 -11.60
C VAL A 447 -22.23 8.15 -10.14
N ALA A 448 -21.05 8.15 -9.50
CA ALA A 448 -20.90 7.69 -8.13
C ALA A 448 -21.52 8.62 -7.08
N GLU A 449 -21.56 9.94 -7.31
CA GLU A 449 -22.27 10.86 -6.41
C GLU A 449 -23.77 10.55 -6.36
N HIS A 450 -24.40 10.34 -7.53
CA HIS A 450 -25.82 9.98 -7.61
C HIS A 450 -26.03 8.53 -7.10
N ALA A 451 -25.15 7.59 -7.43
CA ALA A 451 -25.19 6.24 -6.88
C ALA A 451 -25.05 6.20 -5.34
N LEU A 452 -24.22 7.07 -4.74
CA LEU A 452 -24.08 7.20 -3.28
C LEU A 452 -25.31 7.86 -2.65
N ARG A 453 -26.00 8.79 -3.34
CA ARG A 453 -27.32 9.30 -2.92
C ARG A 453 -28.38 8.20 -2.98
N TRP A 454 -28.37 7.37 -4.03
CA TRP A 454 -29.30 6.25 -4.23
C TRP A 454 -29.07 5.08 -3.26
N LEU A 455 -27.81 4.77 -2.91
CA LEU A 455 -27.47 3.72 -1.94
C LEU A 455 -27.86 4.08 -0.50
N LYS A 456 -27.84 5.36 -0.11
CA LYS A 456 -28.19 5.82 1.26
C LYS A 456 -29.56 5.35 1.76
N PRO A 457 -30.68 5.46 1.01
CA PRO A 457 -31.99 4.96 1.44
C PRO A 457 -32.15 3.44 1.31
N HIS A 458 -31.48 2.80 0.35
CA HIS A 458 -31.57 1.35 0.15
C HIS A 458 -30.70 0.56 1.14
N ASP A 459 -29.64 1.16 1.68
CA ASP A 459 -28.80 0.55 2.70
C ASP A 459 -29.48 0.56 4.08
N HIS A 460 -29.91 -0.62 4.54
CA HIS A 460 -30.63 -0.84 5.78
C HIS A 460 -29.80 -0.57 7.07
N ARG A 461 -28.65 0.10 6.97
CA ARG A 461 -27.63 0.24 8.03
C ARG A 461 -27.38 1.68 8.52
N GLY A 462 -28.09 2.67 7.98
CA GLY A 462 -28.47 3.90 8.71
C GLY A 462 -27.39 4.87 9.21
N ARG A 463 -26.17 4.88 8.66
CA ARG A 463 -25.08 5.80 9.07
C ARG A 463 -24.71 6.77 7.92
N PRO A 464 -24.35 8.04 8.18
CA PRO A 464 -23.83 8.93 7.15
C PRO A 464 -22.65 8.27 6.41
N VAL A 465 -22.80 8.19 5.09
CA VAL A 465 -21.96 7.39 4.20
C VAL A 465 -20.91 8.30 3.55
N SER A 466 -19.64 8.12 3.89
CA SER A 466 -18.52 8.67 3.11
C SER A 466 -18.13 7.71 1.98
N LEU A 467 -17.54 8.23 0.90
CA LEU A 467 -17.07 7.42 -0.22
C LEU A 467 -15.99 6.43 0.24
N GLU A 468 -15.05 6.87 1.09
CA GLU A 468 -13.99 6.03 1.66
C GLU A 468 -14.54 4.90 2.54
N ASP A 469 -15.47 5.18 3.45
CA ASP A 469 -16.05 4.14 4.33
C ASP A 469 -16.82 3.06 3.52
N THR A 470 -17.46 3.47 2.42
CA THR A 470 -18.19 2.56 1.54
C THR A 470 -17.25 1.71 0.72
N ALA A 471 -16.24 2.32 0.10
CA ALA A 471 -15.22 1.61 -0.67
C ALA A 471 -14.45 0.62 0.22
N GLY A 472 -14.07 1.01 1.44
CA GLY A 472 -13.43 0.13 2.41
C GLY A 472 -14.32 -1.06 2.81
N SER A 473 -15.63 -0.84 2.96
CA SER A 473 -16.60 -1.91 3.23
C SER A 473 -16.82 -2.83 2.02
N ILE A 474 -16.88 -2.30 0.80
CA ILE A 474 -17.01 -3.12 -0.42
C ILE A 474 -15.78 -4.00 -0.58
N LEU A 475 -14.58 -3.43 -0.44
CA LEU A 475 -13.31 -4.18 -0.47
C LEU A 475 -13.24 -5.24 0.63
N HIS A 476 -13.72 -4.95 1.84
CA HIS A 476 -13.81 -5.93 2.93
C HIS A 476 -14.73 -7.10 2.55
N SER A 477 -15.92 -6.81 1.99
CA SER A 477 -16.86 -7.82 1.51
C SER A 477 -16.32 -8.64 0.33
N MET A 478 -15.59 -8.05 -0.62
CA MET A 478 -14.98 -8.79 -1.74
C MET A 478 -13.94 -9.83 -1.28
N VAL A 479 -13.22 -9.58 -0.17
CA VAL A 479 -12.28 -10.56 0.40
C VAL A 479 -12.99 -11.73 1.05
N LEU A 480 -14.17 -11.51 1.64
CA LEU A 480 -14.91 -12.54 2.37
C LEU A 480 -15.90 -13.34 1.52
N ASP A 481 -16.47 -12.71 0.50
CA ASP A 481 -17.50 -13.31 -0.35
C ASP A 481 -17.02 -13.34 -1.81
N ARG A 482 -16.81 -14.57 -2.28
CA ARG A 482 -16.38 -14.86 -3.65
C ARG A 482 -17.48 -14.61 -4.68
N GLU A 483 -18.74 -14.87 -4.35
CA GLU A 483 -19.87 -14.65 -5.27
C GLU A 483 -20.07 -13.14 -5.46
N PHE A 484 -20.11 -12.40 -4.36
CA PHE A 484 -20.15 -10.93 -4.36
C PHE A 484 -18.98 -10.31 -5.15
N SER A 485 -17.74 -10.78 -4.90
CA SER A 485 -16.58 -10.32 -5.66
C SER A 485 -16.71 -10.60 -7.16
N SER A 486 -17.17 -11.80 -7.55
CA SER A 486 -17.33 -12.15 -8.96
C SER A 486 -18.42 -11.31 -9.65
N SER A 487 -19.49 -10.97 -8.93
CA SER A 487 -20.58 -10.12 -9.42
C SER A 487 -20.10 -8.69 -9.68
N ILE A 488 -19.33 -8.09 -8.76
CA ILE A 488 -18.73 -6.76 -8.94
C ILE A 488 -17.73 -6.76 -10.11
N CYS A 489 -16.84 -7.74 -10.19
CA CYS A 489 -15.84 -7.78 -11.26
C CYS A 489 -16.49 -8.03 -12.63
N ALA A 490 -17.50 -8.90 -12.73
CA ALA A 490 -18.29 -9.08 -13.96
C ALA A 490 -19.00 -7.79 -14.39
N MET A 491 -19.53 -7.00 -13.45
CA MET A 491 -20.12 -5.69 -13.73
C MET A 491 -19.07 -4.67 -14.22
N LEU A 492 -17.86 -4.67 -13.64
CA LEU A 492 -16.75 -3.81 -14.08
C LEU A 492 -16.23 -4.20 -15.47
N ASP A 493 -16.13 -5.50 -15.76
CA ASP A 493 -15.73 -6.02 -17.08
C ASP A 493 -16.81 -5.77 -18.14
N LEU A 494 -18.09 -5.91 -17.82
CA LEU A 494 -19.19 -5.52 -18.70
C LEU A 494 -19.13 -4.02 -19.02
N TRP A 495 -18.90 -3.18 -18.00
CA TRP A 495 -18.76 -1.74 -18.16
C TRP A 495 -17.57 -1.39 -19.07
N LYS A 496 -16.39 -1.95 -18.79
CA LYS A 496 -15.21 -1.79 -19.66
C LYS A 496 -15.51 -2.24 -21.10
N ALA A 497 -16.14 -3.40 -21.27
CA ALA A 497 -16.44 -3.96 -22.58
C ALA A 497 -17.42 -3.10 -23.42
N TRP A 498 -18.38 -2.37 -22.83
CA TRP A 498 -19.22 -1.45 -23.60
C TRP A 498 -18.50 -0.12 -23.93
N VAL A 499 -17.53 0.29 -23.11
CA VAL A 499 -16.70 1.48 -23.35
C VAL A 499 -15.69 1.25 -24.48
N ASP A 500 -15.17 0.03 -24.58
CA ASP A 500 -14.29 -0.42 -25.65
C ASP A 500 -15.05 -0.67 -26.97
N LYS A 501 -16.33 -1.04 -26.89
CA LYS A 501 -17.27 -1.16 -28.05
C LYS A 501 -17.95 0.17 -28.43
N GLU A 502 -17.39 1.29 -27.98
CA GLU A 502 -17.83 2.68 -28.23
C GLU A 502 -19.23 3.08 -27.73
N GLY A 503 -20.02 2.17 -27.12
CA GLY A 503 -21.34 2.48 -26.56
C GLY A 503 -22.02 1.30 -25.87
N MET A 504 -22.95 1.64 -24.96
CA MET A 504 -23.82 0.70 -24.25
C MET A 504 -24.92 0.15 -25.17
N LYS A 505 -25.25 -1.14 -25.05
CA LYS A 505 -26.34 -1.79 -25.76
C LYS A 505 -27.57 -2.00 -24.86
N GLY A 506 -28.73 -2.24 -25.47
CA GLY A 506 -29.95 -2.58 -24.73
C GLY A 506 -29.83 -3.86 -23.89
N SER A 507 -28.97 -4.82 -24.29
CA SER A 507 -28.61 -5.99 -23.48
C SER A 507 -27.94 -5.61 -22.16
N ASP A 508 -27.07 -4.61 -22.21
CA ASP A 508 -26.25 -4.19 -21.09
C ASP A 508 -27.12 -3.39 -20.11
N LEU A 509 -28.06 -2.60 -20.64
CA LEU A 509 -29.10 -1.91 -19.86
C LEU A 509 -30.04 -2.90 -19.14
N ALA A 510 -30.43 -4.01 -19.76
CA ALA A 510 -31.24 -5.04 -19.11
C ALA A 510 -30.49 -5.66 -17.91
N TYR A 511 -29.20 -5.97 -18.08
CA TYR A 511 -28.35 -6.48 -16.98
C TYR A 511 -28.19 -5.46 -15.83
N LEU A 512 -28.09 -4.17 -16.15
CA LEU A 512 -28.08 -3.09 -15.15
C LEU A 512 -29.40 -2.97 -14.38
N GLN A 513 -30.53 -3.26 -15.02
CA GLN A 513 -31.86 -3.28 -14.37
C GLN A 513 -32.03 -4.48 -13.43
N GLU A 514 -31.37 -5.61 -13.70
CA GLU A 514 -31.38 -6.78 -12.81
C GLU A 514 -30.53 -6.57 -11.54
N ALA A 515 -29.42 -5.82 -11.63
CA ALA A 515 -28.47 -5.65 -10.53
C ALA A 515 -28.02 -4.19 -10.29
N PRO A 516 -28.94 -3.23 -10.01
CA PRO A 516 -28.60 -1.82 -9.84
C PRO A 516 -27.69 -1.55 -8.63
N GLU A 517 -27.80 -2.35 -7.55
CA GLU A 517 -26.92 -2.23 -6.38
C GLU A 517 -25.46 -2.52 -6.71
N VAL A 518 -25.21 -3.56 -7.51
CA VAL A 518 -23.85 -3.97 -7.92
C VAL A 518 -23.23 -2.90 -8.81
N PHE A 519 -24.01 -2.32 -9.73
CA PHE A 519 -23.57 -1.19 -10.55
C PHE A 519 -23.25 0.06 -9.70
N ALA A 520 -24.11 0.39 -8.74
CA ALA A 520 -23.88 1.51 -7.82
C ALA A 520 -22.58 1.33 -7.02
N GLN A 521 -22.32 0.12 -6.50
CA GLN A 521 -21.08 -0.22 -5.79
C GLN A 521 -19.85 -0.19 -6.71
N ALA A 522 -19.95 -0.74 -7.92
CA ALA A 522 -18.89 -0.70 -8.93
C ALA A 522 -18.51 0.75 -9.28
N SER A 523 -19.49 1.66 -9.41
CA SER A 523 -19.24 3.08 -9.71
C SER A 523 -18.36 3.77 -8.66
N LEU A 524 -18.54 3.46 -7.38
CA LEU A 524 -17.72 3.98 -6.28
C LEU A 524 -16.26 3.55 -6.42
N LEU A 525 -16.01 2.28 -6.79
CA LEU A 525 -14.65 1.76 -7.00
C LEU A 525 -13.97 2.44 -8.20
N VAL A 526 -14.70 2.67 -9.30
CA VAL A 526 -14.16 3.37 -10.48
C VAL A 526 -13.79 4.82 -10.15
N THR A 527 -14.57 5.52 -9.31
CA THR A 527 -14.22 6.88 -8.89
C THR A 527 -13.01 6.96 -8.00
N LEU A 528 -12.90 6.01 -7.06
CA LEU A 528 -11.73 5.91 -6.20
C LEU A 528 -10.46 5.78 -7.05
N VAL A 529 -10.49 4.91 -8.06
CA VAL A 529 -9.42 4.74 -9.05
C VAL A 529 -9.16 6.03 -9.84
N LYS A 530 -10.19 6.72 -10.32
CA LYS A 530 -10.05 8.01 -11.04
C LYS A 530 -9.35 9.07 -10.17
N ASP A 531 -9.76 9.22 -8.91
CA ASP A 531 -9.27 10.28 -8.02
C ASP A 531 -7.82 10.05 -7.57
N SER A 532 -7.41 8.77 -7.42
CA SER A 532 -6.04 8.36 -7.08
C SER A 532 -4.96 8.83 -8.07
N VAL A 533 -5.36 9.26 -9.27
CA VAL A 533 -4.46 9.69 -10.35
C VAL A 533 -3.83 11.06 -10.09
N THR A 534 -4.50 11.93 -9.33
CA THR A 534 -4.39 13.39 -9.47
C THR A 534 -3.09 14.07 -8.97
N GLY A 535 -2.09 13.31 -8.49
CA GLY A 535 -0.78 13.89 -8.15
C GLY A 535 0.36 12.92 -7.84
N SER A 536 0.08 11.71 -7.34
CA SER A 536 1.15 10.82 -6.83
C SER A 536 1.70 9.80 -7.84
N GLN A 537 1.10 9.66 -9.02
CA GLN A 537 1.41 8.53 -9.93
C GLN A 537 2.81 8.62 -10.56
N GLN A 538 3.26 9.80 -11.00
CA GLN A 538 4.58 9.92 -11.64
C GLN A 538 5.72 9.54 -10.69
N MET A 539 5.66 10.01 -9.45
CA MET A 539 6.60 9.62 -8.39
C MET A 539 6.56 8.12 -8.10
N LEU A 540 5.36 7.51 -8.07
CA LEU A 540 5.19 6.07 -7.86
C LEU A 540 5.85 5.26 -8.99
N VAL A 541 5.64 5.66 -10.25
CA VAL A 541 6.26 5.03 -11.42
C VAL A 541 7.78 5.21 -11.40
N ASP A 542 8.28 6.39 -11.05
CA ASP A 542 9.72 6.66 -10.95
C ASP A 542 10.38 5.84 -9.82
N LEU A 543 9.73 5.75 -8.66
CA LEU A 543 10.18 4.95 -7.52
C LEU A 543 10.17 3.45 -7.85
N GLN A 544 9.08 2.92 -8.42
CA GLN A 544 9.02 1.51 -8.82
C GLN A 544 10.05 1.17 -9.90
N ALA A 545 10.27 2.03 -10.89
CA ALA A 545 11.30 1.84 -11.90
C ALA A 545 12.70 1.76 -11.26
N CYS A 546 12.99 2.63 -10.28
CA CYS A 546 14.24 2.58 -9.53
C CYS A 546 14.38 1.29 -8.71
N VAL A 547 13.32 0.87 -7.99
CA VAL A 547 13.32 -0.36 -7.17
C VAL A 547 13.45 -1.62 -8.02
N ARG A 548 12.80 -1.68 -9.19
CA ARG A 548 12.96 -2.80 -10.15
C ARG A 548 14.37 -2.84 -10.76
N THR A 549 15.01 -1.69 -10.97
CA THR A 549 16.38 -1.59 -11.50
C THR A 549 17.43 -1.97 -10.44
N TRP A 550 17.25 -1.49 -9.21
CA TRP A 550 18.20 -1.65 -8.10
C TRP A 550 17.63 -2.57 -7.03
N LYS A 551 17.64 -3.89 -7.28
CA LYS A 551 17.13 -4.86 -6.30
C LYS A 551 17.90 -4.82 -4.97
N THR A 552 19.23 -4.86 -5.03
CA THR A 552 20.09 -4.73 -3.85
C THR A 552 20.87 -3.42 -3.87
N VAL A 553 21.00 -2.81 -2.69
CA VAL A 553 21.67 -1.51 -2.48
C VAL A 553 22.64 -1.60 -1.32
N ARG A 554 23.62 -0.69 -1.31
CA ARG A 554 24.64 -0.60 -0.26
C ARG A 554 24.29 0.54 0.69
N LEU A 555 24.05 0.25 1.97
CA LEU A 555 23.71 1.24 3.00
C LEU A 555 24.90 1.48 3.92
N GLY A 556 25.35 2.74 4.07
CA GLY A 556 26.42 3.10 5.01
C GLY A 556 26.84 4.56 5.01
#